data_AF-A0A422MWL5-F1
#
_entry.id   AF-A0A422MWL5-F1
#
_cell.length_a   1.000
_cell.length_b   1.000
_cell.length_c   1.000
_cell.angle_alpha   90.00
_cell.angle_beta   90.00
_cell.angle_gamma   90.00
#
_symmetry.space_group_name_H-M   'P 1'
#
loop_
_entity.id
_entity.type
_entity.pdbx_description
1 polymer ?
#
loop_
_entity_poly.entity_id
_entity_poly.type
_entity_poly.pdbx_seq_one_letter_code
_entity_poly.pdbx_strand_id
1 'polypeptide(L)'
;MRSAIDASKLQERTDEETAGEMAAALLEANGELMTLFFRHIAVCPPHGPFKYYSALTLTERVRHWLAANSLDENAAAIKELTPTAVLQLMEKYYNTQHLRSWPLLYVPAEVRLKDVNALLGEGK
;
A
#
# COMPACT_ATOMS: atom_id res chain seq x y z
N MET A 1 -8.45 8.27 37.48
CA MET A 1 -8.75 9.05 36.25
C MET A 1 -7.81 8.66 35.10
N ARG A 2 -7.82 7.40 34.62
CA ARG A 2 -7.05 6.96 33.43
C ARG A 2 -7.93 6.47 32.26
N SER A 3 -9.24 6.34 32.46
CA SER A 3 -10.15 5.66 31.52
C SER A 3 -10.56 6.50 30.30
N ALA A 4 -10.81 7.81 30.47
CA ALA A 4 -11.28 8.66 29.36
C ALA A 4 -10.19 8.98 28.31
N ILE A 5 -8.91 9.00 28.74
CA ILE A 5 -7.77 9.28 27.85
C ILE A 5 -7.46 8.07 26.96
N ASP A 6 -7.64 6.85 27.47
CA ASP A 6 -7.47 5.62 26.67
C ASP A 6 -8.59 5.45 25.64
N ALA A 7 -9.83 5.77 26.00
CA ALA A 7 -10.97 5.69 25.07
C ALA A 7 -10.85 6.70 23.92
N SER A 8 -10.42 7.93 24.20
CA SER A 8 -10.18 8.95 23.16
C SER A 8 -9.07 8.53 22.19
N LYS A 9 -7.96 7.99 22.71
CA LYS A 9 -6.84 7.52 21.88
C LYS A 9 -7.19 6.28 21.05
N LEU A 10 -8.05 5.40 21.57
CA LEU A 10 -8.55 4.27 20.78
C LEU A 10 -9.45 4.75 19.64
N GLN A 11 -10.32 5.73 19.92
CA GLN A 11 -11.21 6.29 18.90
C GLN A 11 -10.41 6.98 17.80
N GLU A 12 -9.45 7.85 18.15
CA GLU A 12 -8.57 8.52 17.18
C GLU A 12 -7.81 7.53 16.29
N ARG A 13 -7.28 6.44 16.87
CA ARG A 13 -6.62 5.38 16.07
C ARG A 13 -7.56 4.67 15.12
N THR A 14 -8.78 4.41 15.56
CA THR A 14 -9.79 3.71 14.74
C THR A 14 -10.24 4.60 13.59
N ASP A 15 -10.40 5.89 13.84
CA ASP A 15 -10.78 6.88 12.81
C ASP A 15 -9.65 7.07 11.79
N GLU A 16 -8.38 7.12 12.23
CA GLU A 16 -7.20 7.16 11.34
C GLU A 16 -7.07 5.89 10.48
N GLU A 17 -7.31 4.71 11.05
CA GLU A 17 -7.26 3.44 10.33
C GLU A 17 -8.37 3.39 9.25
N THR A 18 -9.59 3.80 9.62
CA THR A 18 -10.73 3.88 8.69
C THR A 18 -10.48 4.87 7.55
N ALA A 19 -9.91 6.04 7.86
CA ALA A 19 -9.54 7.03 6.85
C ALA A 19 -8.46 6.50 5.88
N GLY A 20 -7.46 5.80 6.41
CA GLY A 20 -6.42 5.14 5.63
C GLY A 20 -6.97 4.07 4.69
N GLU A 21 -7.91 3.25 5.16
CA GLU A 21 -8.59 2.23 4.34
C GLU A 21 -9.41 2.86 3.20
N MET A 22 -10.16 3.93 3.48
CA MET A 22 -10.88 4.67 2.45
C MET A 22 -9.93 5.29 1.42
N ALA A 23 -8.80 5.86 1.86
CA ALA A 23 -7.78 6.42 0.97
C ALA A 23 -7.17 5.34 0.07
N ALA A 24 -6.93 4.13 0.60
CA ALA A 24 -6.46 3.00 -0.19
C ALA A 24 -7.50 2.52 -1.21
N ALA A 25 -8.79 2.51 -0.86
CA ALA A 25 -9.87 2.19 -1.80
C ALA A 25 -9.97 3.21 -2.94
N LEU A 26 -9.79 4.50 -2.65
CA LEU A 26 -9.76 5.57 -3.65
C LEU A 26 -8.53 5.47 -4.56
N LEU A 27 -7.36 5.14 -4.00
CA LEU A 27 -6.16 4.82 -4.77
C LEU A 27 -6.44 3.64 -5.71
N GLU A 28 -7.05 2.56 -5.21
CA GLU A 28 -7.37 1.36 -5.97
C GLU A 28 -8.36 1.62 -7.12
N ALA A 29 -9.31 2.54 -6.93
CA ALA A 29 -10.26 2.95 -7.94
C ALA A 29 -9.63 3.83 -9.05
N ASN A 30 -8.47 4.45 -8.81
CA ASN A 30 -7.79 5.32 -9.75
C ASN A 30 -6.74 4.56 -10.57
N GLY A 31 -6.95 4.43 -11.88
CA GLY A 31 -6.07 3.67 -12.77
C GLY A 31 -4.65 4.23 -12.92
N GLU A 32 -4.45 5.55 -12.83
CA GLU A 32 -3.13 6.17 -12.92
C GLU A 32 -2.33 5.91 -11.64
N LEU A 33 -2.98 6.01 -10.49
CA LEU A 33 -2.39 5.66 -9.20
C LEU A 33 -2.10 4.17 -9.08
N MET A 34 -2.98 3.29 -9.59
CA MET A 34 -2.68 1.86 -9.64
C MET A 34 -1.53 1.52 -10.60
N THR A 35 -1.39 2.26 -11.70
CA THR A 35 -0.20 2.15 -12.56
C THR A 35 1.08 2.56 -11.80
N LEU A 36 1.01 3.64 -11.02
CA LEU A 36 2.11 4.08 -10.15
C LEU A 36 2.44 3.01 -9.09
N PHE A 37 1.42 2.40 -8.48
CA PHE A 37 1.55 1.30 -7.51
C PHE A 37 2.28 0.09 -8.10
N PHE A 38 1.87 -0.40 -9.28
CA PHE A 38 2.53 -1.56 -9.89
C PHE A 38 3.97 -1.26 -10.32
N ARG A 39 4.21 -0.05 -10.85
CA ARG A 39 5.59 0.41 -11.14
C ARG A 39 6.44 0.48 -9.88
N HIS A 40 5.84 0.91 -8.77
CA HIS A 40 6.54 0.96 -7.49
C HIS A 40 6.92 -0.43 -7.00
N ILE A 41 5.98 -1.38 -7.00
CA ILE A 41 6.26 -2.76 -6.54
C ILE A 41 7.32 -3.45 -7.39
N ALA A 42 7.35 -3.21 -8.70
CA ALA A 42 8.38 -3.79 -9.56
C ALA A 42 9.81 -3.33 -9.21
N VAL A 43 9.95 -2.07 -8.77
CA VAL A 43 11.25 -1.46 -8.45
C VAL A 43 11.59 -1.57 -6.96
N CYS A 44 10.58 -1.55 -6.09
CA CYS A 44 10.69 -1.60 -4.64
C CYS A 44 9.75 -2.68 -4.08
N PRO A 45 10.02 -3.97 -4.32
CA PRO A 45 9.13 -5.03 -3.89
C PRO A 45 9.00 -5.11 -2.36
N PRO A 46 7.79 -5.30 -1.84
CA PRO A 46 7.58 -5.43 -0.41
C PRO A 46 7.99 -6.84 0.05
N HIS A 47 9.27 -7.09 0.31
CA HIS A 47 9.74 -8.39 0.82
C HIS A 47 10.58 -8.28 2.09
N GLY A 48 10.55 -9.35 2.88
CA GLY A 48 11.32 -9.47 4.12
C GLY A 48 11.18 -8.23 5.02
N PRO A 49 12.30 -7.67 5.52
CA PRO A 49 12.27 -6.50 6.40
C PRO A 49 11.96 -5.18 5.66
N PHE A 50 11.98 -5.15 4.33
CA PHE A 50 11.79 -3.93 3.54
C PHE A 50 10.33 -3.63 3.18
N LYS A 51 9.39 -4.51 3.56
CA LYS A 51 7.94 -4.29 3.36
C LYS A 51 7.48 -2.92 3.83
N TYR A 52 7.83 -2.57 5.06
CA TYR A 52 7.45 -1.29 5.66
C TYR A 52 8.09 -0.10 4.93
N TYR A 53 9.35 -0.25 4.50
CA TYR A 53 10.03 0.78 3.71
C TYR A 53 9.39 0.96 2.32
N SER A 54 9.01 -0.13 1.65
CA SER A 54 8.27 -0.06 0.39
C SER A 54 6.94 0.67 0.56
N ALA A 55 6.20 0.39 1.65
CA ALA A 55 4.96 1.08 1.95
C ALA A 55 5.17 2.59 2.18
N LEU A 56 6.12 2.97 3.04
CA LEU A 56 6.48 4.37 3.30
C LEU A 56 6.81 5.13 2.02
N THR A 57 7.68 4.55 1.19
CA THR A 57 8.13 5.19 -0.05
C THR A 57 7.01 5.32 -1.07
N LEU A 58 6.10 4.35 -1.16
CA LEU A 58 4.92 4.50 -2.00
C LEU A 58 3.99 5.60 -1.48
N THR A 59 3.73 5.67 -0.17
CA THR A 59 2.86 6.70 0.40
C THR A 59 3.37 8.09 0.04
N GLU A 60 4.67 8.35 0.18
CA GLU A 60 5.27 9.63 -0.23
C GLU A 60 5.17 9.87 -1.74
N ARG A 61 5.38 8.82 -2.54
CA ARG A 61 5.28 8.91 -4.00
C ARG A 61 3.87 9.29 -4.46
N VAL A 62 2.84 8.75 -3.82
CA VAL A 62 1.43 9.11 -4.09
C VAL A 62 1.17 10.57 -3.70
N ARG A 63 1.67 11.02 -2.53
CA ARG A 63 1.55 12.44 -2.12
C ARG A 63 2.17 13.40 -3.13
N HIS A 64 3.38 13.09 -3.60
CA HIS A 64 4.04 13.87 -4.64
C HIS A 64 3.28 13.86 -5.97
N TRP A 65 2.75 12.70 -6.35
CA TRP A 65 1.94 12.56 -7.55
C TRP A 65 0.68 13.44 -7.48
N LEU A 66 -0.05 13.42 -6.36
CA LEU A 66 -1.24 14.24 -6.14
C LEU A 66 -0.92 15.73 -6.16
N ALA A 67 0.22 16.14 -5.58
CA ALA A 67 0.66 17.53 -5.61
C ALA A 67 0.96 18.02 -7.03
N ALA A 68 1.44 17.14 -7.91
CA ALA A 68 1.75 17.46 -9.31
C ALA A 68 0.54 17.39 -10.26
N ASN A 69 -0.48 16.59 -9.91
CA ASN A 69 -1.61 16.25 -10.80
C ASN A 69 -2.97 16.64 -10.18
N SER A 70 -3.03 17.72 -9.40
CA SER A 70 -4.09 18.05 -8.42
C SER A 70 -5.49 18.42 -8.97
N LEU A 71 -6.00 17.73 -9.99
CA LEU A 71 -7.37 17.86 -10.50
C LEU A 71 -8.32 16.77 -9.97
N ASP A 72 -7.83 15.84 -9.14
CA ASP A 72 -8.66 14.77 -8.57
C ASP A 72 -9.47 15.30 -7.38
N GLU A 73 -10.80 15.24 -7.48
CA GLU A 73 -11.74 15.59 -6.41
C GLU A 73 -11.47 14.80 -5.12
N ASN A 74 -10.85 13.62 -5.24
CA ASN A 74 -10.50 12.74 -4.13
C ASN A 74 -9.12 13.01 -3.54
N ALA A 75 -8.35 13.97 -4.07
CA ALA A 75 -6.96 14.19 -3.65
C ALA A 75 -6.82 14.50 -2.15
N ALA A 76 -7.82 15.12 -1.53
CA ALA A 76 -7.84 15.36 -0.09
C ALA A 76 -7.99 14.04 0.70
N ALA A 77 -8.90 13.17 0.29
CA ALA A 77 -9.10 11.86 0.93
C ALA A 77 -7.91 10.93 0.71
N ILE A 78 -7.28 10.95 -0.47
CA ILE A 78 -6.10 10.12 -0.75
C ILE A 78 -4.87 10.59 0.06
N LYS A 79 -4.81 11.85 0.52
CA LYS A 79 -3.71 12.30 1.41
C LYS A 79 -3.70 11.61 2.76
N GLU A 80 -4.85 11.13 3.22
CA GLU A 80 -5.00 10.33 4.44
C GLU A 80 -4.45 8.90 4.29
N LEU A 81 -3.90 8.55 3.11
CA LEU A 81 -3.26 7.27 2.89
C LEU A 81 -2.12 7.05 3.90
N THR A 82 -2.24 5.95 4.65
CA THR A 82 -1.25 5.55 5.65
C THR A 82 -0.35 4.42 5.12
N PRO A 83 0.88 4.27 5.65
CA PRO A 83 1.73 3.13 5.31
C PRO A 83 1.08 1.78 5.64
N THR A 84 0.25 1.71 6.68
CA THR A 84 -0.48 0.48 7.05
C THR A 84 -1.50 0.10 5.99
N ALA A 85 -2.32 1.05 5.52
CA ALA A 85 -3.27 0.81 4.44
C ALA A 85 -2.55 0.42 3.13
N VAL A 86 -1.39 1.03 2.85
CA VAL A 86 -0.53 0.63 1.73
C VAL A 86 0.00 -0.80 1.89
N LEU A 87 0.41 -1.21 3.10
CA LEU A 87 0.84 -2.60 3.33
C LEU A 87 -0.28 -3.59 3.03
N GLN A 88 -1.50 -3.32 3.48
CA GLN A 88 -2.67 -4.16 3.18
C GLN A 88 -2.92 -4.23 1.67
N LEU A 89 -2.83 -3.08 0.98
CA LEU A 89 -2.96 -3.03 -0.48
C LEU A 89 -1.86 -3.83 -1.19
N MET A 90 -0.61 -3.71 -0.73
CA MET A 90 0.51 -4.49 -1.24
C MET A 90 0.31 -6.00 -1.03
N GLU A 91 -0.20 -6.42 0.13
CA GLU A 91 -0.49 -7.82 0.41
C GLU A 91 -1.63 -8.37 -0.44
N LYS A 92 -2.61 -7.54 -0.79
CA LYS A 92 -3.70 -7.89 -1.70
C LYS A 92 -3.22 -8.17 -3.13
N TYR A 93 -2.29 -7.37 -3.65
CA TYR A 93 -1.87 -7.44 -5.05
C TYR A 93 -0.52 -8.10 -5.30
N TYR A 94 0.28 -8.30 -4.25
CA TYR A 94 1.60 -8.88 -4.37
C TYR A 94 1.81 -9.92 -3.28
N ASN A 95 1.68 -11.20 -3.65
CA ASN A 95 1.85 -12.30 -2.72
C ASN A 95 3.31 -12.38 -2.26
N THR A 96 3.66 -11.75 -1.15
CA THR A 96 5.02 -11.74 -0.62
C THR A 96 5.49 -13.09 -0.04
N GLN A 97 4.62 -14.10 0.06
CA GLN A 97 4.96 -15.38 0.68
C GLN A 97 6.05 -16.13 -0.09
N HIS A 98 6.07 -16.02 -1.42
CA HIS A 98 7.10 -16.65 -2.27
C HIS A 98 8.49 -16.01 -2.11
N LEU A 99 8.57 -14.82 -1.50
CA LEU A 99 9.82 -14.08 -1.26
C LEU A 99 10.32 -14.22 0.18
N ARG A 100 9.65 -14.99 1.04
CA ARG A 100 10.04 -15.15 2.46
C ARG A 100 11.42 -15.77 2.63
N SER A 101 11.88 -16.55 1.64
CA SER A 101 13.21 -17.17 1.62
C SER A 101 14.23 -16.41 0.78
N TRP A 102 13.85 -15.28 0.17
CA TRP A 102 14.75 -14.53 -0.71
C TRP A 102 15.76 -13.74 0.14
N PRO A 103 17.07 -13.83 -0.20
CA PRO A 103 18.11 -13.10 0.52
C PRO A 103 17.91 -11.59 0.39
N LEU A 104 18.41 -10.84 1.38
CA LEU A 104 18.27 -9.37 1.54
C LEU A 104 18.87 -8.51 0.41
N LEU A 105 19.37 -9.12 -0.66
CA LEU A 105 19.97 -8.40 -1.77
C LEU A 105 18.84 -7.87 -2.66
N TYR A 106 18.88 -6.56 -2.89
CA TYR A 106 17.93 -5.81 -3.73
C TYR A 106 17.97 -6.39 -5.16
N VAL A 107 17.07 -7.31 -5.46
CA VAL A 107 16.86 -7.82 -6.83
C VAL A 107 15.53 -7.26 -7.31
N PRO A 108 15.46 -6.67 -8.52
CA PRO A 108 14.22 -6.19 -9.10
C PRO A 108 13.15 -7.28 -9.05
N ALA A 109 11.96 -6.95 -8.54
CA ALA A 109 10.83 -7.86 -8.62
C ALA A 109 10.21 -7.77 -10.00
N GLU A 110 10.66 -8.64 -10.89
CA GLU A 110 9.91 -8.90 -12.11
C GLU A 110 8.60 -9.61 -11.75
N VAL A 111 7.47 -8.92 -11.86
CA VAL A 111 6.14 -9.54 -11.82
C VAL A 111 5.96 -10.33 -13.12
N ARG A 112 5.80 -11.65 -13.02
CA ARG A 112 5.65 -12.55 -14.18
C ARG A 112 4.21 -13.07 -14.25
N LEU A 113 3.82 -13.58 -15.42
CA LEU A 113 2.49 -14.16 -15.67
C LEU A 113 2.08 -15.20 -14.61
N LYS A 114 3.05 -15.99 -14.11
CA LYS A 114 2.83 -16.97 -13.04
C LYS A 114 2.32 -16.36 -11.72
N ASP A 115 2.74 -15.13 -11.40
CA ASP A 115 2.39 -14.46 -10.15
C ASP A 115 0.94 -13.94 -10.23
N VAL A 116 0.54 -13.49 -11.44
CA VAL A 116 -0.84 -13.15 -11.79
C VAL A 116 -1.74 -14.38 -11.73
N ASN A 117 -1.34 -15.50 -12.33
CA ASN A 117 -2.13 -16.73 -12.31
C ASN A 117 -2.31 -17.28 -10.88
N ALA A 118 -1.30 -17.14 -10.03
CA ALA A 118 -1.40 -17.51 -8.61
C ALA A 118 -2.40 -16.63 -7.84
N LEU A 119 -2.50 -15.34 -8.16
CA LEU A 119 -3.50 -14.43 -7.58
C LEU A 119 -4.92 -14.72 -8.09
N LEU A 120 -5.06 -15.09 -9.35
CA LEU A 120 -6.35 -15.43 -9.97
C LEU A 120 -6.85 -16.83 -9.59
N GLY A 121 -6.03 -17.64 -8.90
CA GLY A 121 -6.39 -18.99 -8.48
C GLY A 121 -6.43 -20.01 -9.62
N GLU A 122 -5.90 -19.68 -10.79
CA GLU A 122 -5.95 -20.50 -12.02
C GLU A 122 -4.92 -21.66 -12.04
N GLY A 123 -4.51 -22.14 -10.86
CA GLY A 123 -3.47 -23.18 -10.71
C GLY A 123 -3.86 -24.34 -9.79
N LYS A 124 -5.15 -24.49 -9.48
CA LYS A 124 -5.71 -25.66 -8.79
C LYS A 124 -6.60 -26.46 -9.71
#